data_AF-A0A0L0HSG5-F1
#
_entry.id   AF-A0A0L0HSG5-F1
#
_cell.length_a   1.000
_cell.length_b   1.000
_cell.length_c   1.000
_cell.angle_alpha   90.00
_cell.angle_beta   90.00
_cell.angle_gamma   90.00
#
_symmetry.space_group_name_H-M   'P 1'
#
loop_
_entity.id
_entity.type
_entity.pdbx_description
1 polymer ?
#
loop_
_entity_poly.entity_id
_entity_poly.type
_entity_poly.pdbx_seq_one_letter_code
_entity_poly.pdbx_strand_id
1 'polypeptide(L)'
;MSHKPRSMPVGQRNILRPNDSASLWNCTLSPGWTREESDILRKALMRFGVGNWKDIMESGCLPGKTNAQLNLQTQRLLGQQSTAEFQMLHIDPLVIGEKNAQIQGEHVKRKNGFIVNSGGKLSREEKLRRIKENKEKYELPEDVWSKIDLPRRDDPVILLEQKERQLAEMQQELIKVREWIQDRRTEVTKDAKALSLELDSFVENDENLDIMEETSRGKRIKRSP
;
A
#
# COMPACT_ATOMS: atom_id res chain seq x y z
N MET A 1 49.95 -22.84 13.36
CA MET A 1 49.33 -21.84 14.26
C MET A 1 48.21 -21.14 13.50
N SER A 2 46.96 -21.44 13.85
CA SER A 2 45.76 -20.92 13.16
C SER A 2 45.64 -19.41 13.34
N HIS A 3 45.71 -18.66 12.24
CA HIS A 3 45.51 -17.20 12.24
C HIS A 3 44.04 -16.90 12.55
N LYS A 4 43.76 -16.43 13.77
CA LYS A 4 42.46 -15.85 14.10
C LYS A 4 42.29 -14.55 13.31
N PRO A 5 41.17 -14.35 12.60
CA PRO A 5 40.92 -13.10 11.89
C PRO A 5 40.82 -11.95 12.90
N ARG A 6 41.61 -10.89 12.69
CA ARG A 6 41.58 -9.69 13.52
C ARG A 6 40.29 -8.92 13.23
N SER A 7 39.47 -8.72 14.27
CA SER A 7 38.34 -7.78 14.22
C SER A 7 38.84 -6.36 14.00
N MET A 8 38.26 -5.64 13.03
CA MET A 8 38.62 -4.25 12.75
C MET A 8 38.31 -3.31 13.93
N PRO A 9 39.05 -2.19 14.09
CA PRO A 9 38.82 -1.18 15.13
C PRO A 9 37.42 -0.55 14.99
N VAL A 10 36.81 -0.24 16.14
CA VAL A 10 35.38 0.07 16.31
C VAL A 10 34.94 1.40 15.69
N GLY A 11 35.82 2.16 15.04
CA GLY A 11 35.53 3.50 14.49
C GLY A 11 35.46 3.61 12.97
N GLN A 12 35.83 2.58 12.22
CA GLN A 12 35.94 2.62 10.75
C GLN A 12 35.14 1.51 10.05
N ARG A 13 34.06 1.04 10.67
CA ARG A 13 33.02 0.42 9.84
C ARG A 13 32.37 1.57 9.06
N ASN A 14 32.72 1.69 7.78
CA ASN A 14 31.74 2.11 6.78
C ASN A 14 30.59 1.13 6.94
N ILE A 15 29.69 1.43 7.88
CA ILE A 15 28.36 0.85 7.93
C ILE A 15 27.76 1.37 6.65
N LEU A 16 27.95 0.65 5.55
CA LEU A 16 27.13 0.81 4.36
C LEU A 16 25.72 0.55 4.85
N ARG A 17 25.06 1.65 5.24
CA ARG A 17 23.65 1.63 5.53
C ARG A 17 23.00 1.38 4.18
N PRO A 18 21.89 0.64 4.13
CA PRO A 18 20.97 0.76 3.01
C PRO A 18 20.48 2.21 2.76
N ASN A 19 20.84 3.15 3.65
CA ASN A 19 20.61 4.60 3.60
C ASN A 19 21.80 5.44 3.08
N ASP A 20 22.96 4.87 2.69
CA ASP A 20 24.13 5.68 2.29
C ASP A 20 24.08 6.19 0.84
N SER A 21 23.00 5.95 0.10
CA SER A 21 22.79 6.65 -1.17
C SER A 21 22.12 7.99 -0.90
N ALA A 22 22.63 9.07 -1.49
CA ALA A 22 22.06 10.42 -1.36
C ALA A 22 20.60 10.54 -1.85
N SER A 23 20.11 9.53 -2.58
CA SER A 23 18.71 9.35 -3.03
C SER A 23 17.85 8.48 -2.10
N LEU A 24 18.45 7.88 -1.06
CA LEU A 24 17.81 7.02 -0.05
C LEU A 24 17.64 7.79 1.26
N TRP A 25 16.86 8.88 1.22
CA TRP A 25 16.16 9.44 2.39
C TRP A 25 15.07 8.46 2.85
N ASN A 26 15.50 7.28 3.28
CA ASN A 26 14.66 6.22 3.81
C ASN A 26 14.53 6.44 5.32
N CYS A 27 13.44 7.13 5.69
CA CYS A 27 12.70 6.78 6.90
C CYS A 27 12.59 5.24 6.92
N THR A 28 13.40 4.55 7.73
CA THR A 28 13.25 3.09 7.86
C THR A 28 11.94 2.87 8.58
N LEU A 29 10.87 2.73 7.81
CA LEU A 29 9.52 2.46 8.28
C LEU A 29 9.59 1.25 9.22
N SER A 30 8.96 1.34 10.39
CA SER A 30 8.76 0.13 11.20
C SER A 30 7.97 -0.88 10.35
N PRO A 31 8.20 -2.20 10.47
CA PRO A 31 7.45 -3.19 9.70
C PRO A 31 5.93 -2.92 9.77
N GLY A 32 5.28 -2.84 8.61
CA GLY A 32 3.85 -2.49 8.51
C GLY A 32 3.52 -1.00 8.59
N TRP A 33 4.49 -0.11 8.31
CA TRP A 33 4.24 1.31 8.07
C TRP A 33 4.43 1.66 6.60
N THR A 34 3.55 2.50 6.06
CA THR A 34 3.74 3.14 4.75
C THR A 34 4.35 4.53 4.89
N ARG A 35 4.87 5.09 3.78
CA ARG A 35 5.36 6.48 3.77
C ARG A 35 4.24 7.45 4.12
N GLU A 36 3.04 7.24 3.57
CA GLU A 36 1.89 8.10 3.87
C GLU A 36 1.53 8.05 5.35
N GLU A 37 1.50 6.86 5.97
CA GLU A 37 1.23 6.72 7.41
C GLU A 37 2.29 7.44 8.26
N SER A 38 3.55 7.39 7.86
CA SER A 38 4.63 8.11 8.56
C SER A 38 4.48 9.62 8.44
N ASP A 39 4.04 10.13 7.28
CA ASP A 39 3.78 11.56 7.08
C ASP A 39 2.53 12.03 7.85
N ILE A 40 1.50 11.17 7.93
CA ILE A 40 0.33 11.41 8.78
C ILE A 40 0.76 11.48 10.24
N LEU A 41 1.61 10.56 10.71
CA LEU A 41 2.14 10.60 12.07
C LEU A 41 2.91 11.90 12.32
N ARG A 42 3.77 12.34 11.40
CA ARG A 42 4.50 13.62 11.52
C ARG A 42 3.53 14.78 11.73
N LYS A 43 2.50 14.89 10.89
CA LYS A 43 1.47 15.94 11.01
C LYS A 43 0.69 15.81 12.32
N ALA A 44 0.37 14.60 12.76
CA ALA A 44 -0.36 14.36 14.00
C ALA A 44 0.47 14.76 15.24
N LEU A 45 1.77 14.49 15.23
CA LEU A 45 2.71 14.93 16.28
C LEU A 45 2.83 16.45 16.33
N MET A 46 2.85 17.12 15.18
CA MET A 46 2.85 18.59 15.11
C MET A 46 1.53 19.15 15.66
N ARG A 47 0.38 18.53 15.36
CA ARG A 47 -0.95 18.99 15.79
C ARG A 47 -1.27 18.74 17.26
N PHE A 48 -1.01 17.53 17.77
CA PHE A 48 -1.42 17.12 19.12
C PHE A 48 -0.28 17.14 20.15
N GLY A 49 0.96 17.28 19.69
CA GLY A 49 2.15 17.23 20.50
C GLY A 49 2.71 15.82 20.68
N VAL A 50 4.03 15.73 20.89
CA VAL A 50 4.72 14.44 21.07
C VAL A 50 4.35 13.82 22.43
N GLY A 51 3.96 12.55 22.42
CA GLY A 51 3.55 11.84 23.64
C GLY A 51 2.05 11.86 23.91
N ASN A 52 1.28 12.67 23.18
CA ASN A 52 -0.17 12.72 23.28
C ASN A 52 -0.84 11.65 22.39
N TRP A 53 -0.59 10.38 22.70
CA TRP A 53 -1.01 9.26 21.84
C TRP A 53 -2.53 9.07 21.81
N LYS A 54 -3.21 9.42 22.91
CA LYS A 54 -4.66 9.26 23.03
C LYS A 54 -5.38 10.10 21.98
N ASP A 55 -5.08 11.39 21.91
CA ASP A 55 -5.73 12.32 20.97
C ASP A 55 -5.38 11.96 19.52
N ILE A 56 -4.15 11.51 19.26
CA ILE A 56 -3.73 11.01 17.94
C ILE A 56 -4.57 9.79 17.53
N MET A 57 -4.81 8.83 18.43
CA MET A 57 -5.64 7.67 18.14
C MET A 57 -7.12 8.05 17.96
N GLU A 58 -7.66 8.90 18.83
CA GLU A 58 -9.05 9.36 18.77
C GLU A 58 -9.33 10.18 17.50
N SER A 59 -8.31 10.85 16.94
CA SER A 59 -8.44 11.52 15.65
C SER A 59 -8.73 10.58 14.47
N GLY A 60 -8.47 9.28 14.62
CA GLY A 60 -8.71 8.27 13.58
C GLY A 60 -7.75 8.36 12.38
N CYS A 61 -6.69 9.17 12.46
CA CYS A 61 -5.77 9.37 11.34
C CYS A 61 -4.88 8.14 11.05
N LEU A 62 -4.67 7.26 12.03
CA LEU A 62 -3.82 6.07 11.94
C LEU A 62 -4.54 4.83 12.50
N PRO A 63 -5.57 4.30 11.79
CA PRO A 63 -6.34 3.17 12.27
C PRO A 63 -5.48 1.90 12.39
N GLY A 64 -5.72 1.13 13.45
CA GLY A 64 -5.01 -0.12 13.72
C GLY A 64 -3.56 0.04 14.20
N LYS A 65 -3.03 1.26 14.35
CA LYS A 65 -1.73 1.49 14.98
C LYS A 65 -1.87 1.58 16.51
N THR A 66 -0.99 0.89 17.21
CA THR A 66 -0.92 0.89 18.68
C THR A 66 0.00 2.00 19.20
N ASN A 67 -0.20 2.43 20.44
CA ASN A 67 0.68 3.38 21.14
C ASN A 67 2.18 3.01 21.04
N ALA A 68 2.49 1.71 21.16
CA ALA A 68 3.87 1.22 21.05
C ALA A 68 4.44 1.45 19.65
N GLN A 69 3.66 1.18 18.60
CA GLN A 69 4.06 1.42 17.21
C GLN A 69 4.24 2.91 16.92
N LEU A 70 3.32 3.77 17.42
CA LEU A 70 3.44 5.23 17.28
C LEU A 70 4.73 5.75 17.93
N ASN A 71 5.02 5.31 19.15
CA ASN A 71 6.23 5.72 19.87
C ASN A 71 7.52 5.24 19.18
N LEU A 72 7.57 3.99 18.72
CA LEU A 72 8.71 3.45 17.99
C LEU A 72 8.95 4.21 16.67
N GLN A 73 7.88 4.52 15.93
CA GLN A 73 7.99 5.32 14.71
C GLN A 73 8.43 6.76 15.02
N THR A 74 7.96 7.35 16.11
CA THR A 74 8.39 8.69 16.55
C THR A 74 9.88 8.73 16.90
N GLN A 75 10.39 7.73 17.63
CA GLN A 75 11.83 7.59 17.91
C GLN A 75 12.66 7.50 16.62
N ARG A 76 12.11 6.85 15.59
CA ARG A 76 12.74 6.76 14.27
C ARG A 76 12.81 8.12 13.58
N LEU A 77 11.70 8.86 13.57
CA LEU A 77 11.63 10.20 12.98
C LEU A 77 12.58 11.17 13.66
N LEU A 78 12.66 11.12 15.00
CA LEU A 78 13.56 11.98 15.78
C LEU A 78 15.03 11.54 15.72
N GLY A 79 15.33 10.31 15.31
CA GLY A 79 16.70 9.78 15.31
C GLY A 79 17.28 9.49 16.70
N GLN A 80 16.45 9.38 17.73
CA GLN A 80 16.84 9.13 19.12
C GLN A 80 15.83 8.25 19.87
N GLN A 81 16.30 7.48 20.86
CA GLN A 81 15.41 6.57 21.61
C GLN A 81 14.56 7.29 22.66
N SER A 82 15.08 8.36 23.26
CA SER A 82 14.34 9.11 24.27
C SER A 82 13.39 10.08 23.60
N THR A 83 12.11 10.09 23.99
CA THR A 83 11.13 11.10 23.56
C THR A 83 10.73 12.04 24.70
N ALA A 84 11.25 11.80 25.91
CA ALA A 84 10.80 12.48 27.13
C ALA A 84 11.06 13.99 27.12
N GLU A 85 12.09 14.45 26.40
CA GLU A 85 12.44 15.88 26.29
C GLU A 85 11.58 16.65 25.28
N PHE A 86 10.69 15.95 24.58
CA PHE A 86 9.74 16.51 23.63
C PHE A 86 8.29 16.35 24.09
N GLN A 87 8.07 15.83 25.29
CA GLN A 87 6.74 15.53 25.79
C GLN A 87 5.83 16.78 25.78
N MET A 88 4.64 16.64 25.20
CA MET A 88 3.63 17.69 24.99
C MET A 88 4.06 18.86 24.11
N LEU A 89 5.18 18.76 23.38
CA LEU A 89 5.61 19.82 22.47
C LEU A 89 5.10 19.59 21.06
N HIS A 90 4.64 20.66 20.42
CA HIS A 90 4.20 20.70 19.03
C HIS A 90 5.40 20.97 18.13
N ILE A 91 6.10 19.91 17.72
CA ILE A 91 7.36 20.03 16.97
C ILE A 91 7.29 19.22 15.69
N ASP A 92 8.09 19.62 14.70
CA ASP A 92 8.34 18.81 13.52
C ASP A 92 9.46 17.80 13.81
N PRO A 93 9.15 16.50 13.91
CA PRO A 93 10.14 15.49 14.28
C PRO A 93 11.22 15.28 13.21
N LEU A 94 10.97 15.60 11.92
CA LEU A 94 11.98 15.43 10.87
C LEU A 94 13.12 16.44 11.01
N VAL A 95 12.81 17.69 11.35
CA VAL A 95 13.82 18.75 11.57
C VAL A 95 14.79 18.34 12.69
N ILE A 96 14.27 17.68 13.72
CA ILE A 96 15.08 17.16 14.82
C ILE A 96 15.86 15.94 14.38
N GLY A 97 15.25 15.04 13.62
CA GLY A 97 15.91 13.87 13.03
C GLY A 97 17.13 14.25 12.18
N GLU A 98 16.99 15.27 11.33
CA GLU A 98 18.07 15.79 10.50
C GLU A 98 19.23 16.33 11.34
N LYS A 99 18.92 17.15 12.34
CA LYS A 99 19.92 17.67 13.29
C LYS A 99 20.60 16.52 14.02
N ASN A 100 19.84 15.58 14.54
CA ASN A 100 20.35 14.41 15.25
C ASN A 100 21.18 13.48 14.35
N ALA A 101 20.93 13.43 13.05
CA ALA A 101 21.75 12.68 12.10
C ALA A 101 23.16 13.29 11.93
N GLN A 102 23.25 14.62 11.99
CA GLN A 102 24.51 15.36 11.87
C GLN A 102 25.36 15.31 13.15
N ILE A 103 24.75 15.03 14.30
CA ILE A 103 25.51 14.89 15.56
C ILE A 103 26.43 13.67 15.48
N GLN A 104 27.73 13.94 15.45
CA GLN A 104 28.81 12.96 15.52
C GLN A 104 29.78 13.35 16.63
N GLY A 105 30.32 12.38 17.36
CA GLY A 105 31.29 12.65 18.42
C GLY A 105 31.48 11.48 19.38
N GLU A 106 32.62 11.46 20.07
CA GLU A 106 33.00 10.39 21.00
C GLU A 106 32.04 10.28 22.21
N HIS A 107 31.34 11.36 22.53
CA HIS A 107 30.34 11.43 23.61
C HIS A 107 28.94 10.91 23.19
N VAL A 108 28.71 10.65 21.91
CA VAL A 108 27.40 10.24 21.38
C VAL A 108 27.39 8.76 21.10
N LYS A 109 26.77 7.98 21.98
CA LYS A 109 26.55 6.56 21.73
C LYS A 109 25.30 6.37 20.90
N ARG A 110 25.38 5.46 19.92
CA ARG A 110 24.25 5.04 19.11
C ARG A 110 23.96 3.55 19.29
N LYS A 111 22.68 3.19 19.37
CA LYS A 111 22.22 1.79 19.33
C LYS A 111 21.22 1.67 18.19
N ASN A 112 21.49 0.78 17.24
CA ASN A 112 20.67 0.59 16.03
C ASN A 112 20.46 1.90 15.24
N GLY A 113 21.46 2.79 15.22
CA GLY A 113 21.39 4.08 14.53
C GLY A 113 20.80 5.24 15.35
N PHE A 114 20.08 4.96 16.44
CA PHE A 114 19.49 5.98 17.31
C PHE A 114 20.47 6.49 18.35
N ILE A 115 20.45 7.80 18.61
CA ILE A 115 21.13 8.37 19.77
C ILE A 115 20.53 7.76 21.04
N VAL A 116 21.39 7.20 21.89
CA VAL A 116 20.98 6.65 23.19
C VAL A 116 21.51 7.51 24.33
N ASN A 117 20.64 7.79 25.29
CA ASN A 117 21.08 8.38 26.55
C ASN A 117 21.93 7.35 27.28
N SER A 118 23.23 7.63 27.34
CA SER A 118 24.23 6.76 27.97
C SER A 118 24.45 7.10 29.44
N GLY A 119 23.82 8.18 29.92
CA GLY A 119 23.80 8.57 31.33
C GLY A 119 22.70 7.87 32.11
N GLY A 120 22.71 8.06 33.42
CA GLY A 120 21.66 7.57 34.31
C GLY A 120 20.27 8.14 33.99
N LYS A 121 19.26 7.69 34.74
CA LYS A 121 17.88 8.18 34.62
C LYS A 121 17.87 9.70 34.78
N LEU A 122 17.36 10.41 33.77
CA LEU A 122 17.20 11.87 33.83
C LEU A 122 16.35 12.24 35.05
N SER A 123 16.85 13.18 35.85
CA SER A 123 16.08 13.76 36.96
C SER A 123 14.87 14.52 36.42
N ARG A 124 13.85 14.72 37.27
CA ARG A 124 12.64 15.45 36.87
C ARG A 124 12.97 16.88 36.45
N GLU A 125 13.85 17.55 37.18
CA GLU A 125 14.28 18.93 36.92
C GLU A 125 15.01 19.06 35.57
N GLU A 126 15.92 18.13 35.29
CA GLU A 126 16.65 18.09 34.02
C GLU A 126 15.69 17.89 32.83
N LYS A 127 14.67 17.04 32.99
CA LYS A 127 13.63 16.87 31.97
C LYS A 127 12.88 18.17 31.71
N LEU A 128 12.42 18.85 32.76
CA LEU A 128 11.72 20.12 32.60
C LEU A 128 12.60 21.18 31.94
N ARG A 129 13.89 21.24 32.31
CA ARG A 129 14.84 22.18 31.70
C ARG A 129 14.96 21.92 30.19
N ARG A 130 15.18 20.66 29.79
CA ARG A 130 15.27 20.30 28.37
C ARG A 130 13.98 20.51 27.60
N ILE A 131 12.83 20.23 28.21
CA ILE A 131 11.52 20.51 27.60
C ILE A 131 11.40 22.02 27.34
N LYS A 132 11.79 22.87 28.30
CA LYS A 132 11.77 24.32 28.12
C LYS A 132 12.72 24.80 27.02
N GLU A 133 13.96 24.32 27.02
CA GLU A 133 14.95 24.63 25.97
C GLU A 133 14.46 24.19 24.58
N ASN A 134 13.87 23.00 24.48
CA ASN A 134 13.33 22.50 23.22
C ASN A 134 12.06 23.24 22.80
N LYS A 135 11.24 23.67 23.75
CA LYS A 135 10.05 24.50 23.50
C LYS A 135 10.46 25.80 22.84
N GLU A 136 11.41 26.53 23.42
CA GLU A 136 11.91 27.80 22.87
C GLU A 136 12.53 27.65 21.48
N LYS A 137 13.13 26.48 21.19
CA LYS A 137 13.89 26.27 19.95
C LYS A 137 13.09 25.65 18.81
N TYR A 138 12.10 24.82 19.11
CA TYR A 138 11.45 23.94 18.13
C TYR A 138 9.92 23.97 18.15
N GLU A 139 9.30 24.60 19.15
CA GLU A 139 7.84 24.67 19.20
C GLU A 139 7.29 25.45 18.01
N LEU A 140 6.33 24.83 17.33
CA LEU A 140 5.58 25.47 16.26
C LEU A 140 4.59 26.45 16.88
N PRO A 141 4.41 27.63 16.27
CA PRO A 141 3.39 28.56 16.73
C PRO A 141 1.97 27.98 16.52
N GLU A 142 1.05 28.40 17.39
CA GLU A 142 -0.31 27.85 17.50
C GLU A 142 -1.13 27.97 16.22
N ASP A 143 -0.92 29.04 15.48
CA ASP A 143 -1.56 29.28 14.20
C ASP A 143 -1.17 28.25 13.14
N VAL A 144 0.04 27.69 13.21
CA VAL A 144 0.54 26.69 12.28
C VAL A 144 -0.01 25.32 12.63
N TRP A 145 0.13 24.88 13.89
CA TRP A 145 -0.25 23.50 14.23
C TRP A 145 -1.76 23.28 14.33
N SER A 146 -2.53 24.31 14.68
CA SER A 146 -4.00 24.22 14.75
C SER A 146 -4.64 24.03 13.36
N LYS A 147 -4.01 24.59 12.31
CA LYS A 147 -4.48 24.50 10.91
C LYS A 147 -4.09 23.21 10.21
N ILE A 148 -3.29 22.35 10.82
CA ILE A 148 -2.85 21.09 10.20
C ILE A 148 -4.04 20.17 10.03
N ASP A 149 -4.52 19.99 8.81
CA ASP A 149 -5.57 19.02 8.53
C ASP A 149 -5.01 17.59 8.51
N LEU A 150 -5.70 16.70 9.23
CA LEU A 150 -5.33 15.29 9.31
C LEU A 150 -6.35 14.47 8.54
N PRO A 151 -5.90 13.65 7.56
CA PRO A 151 -6.80 12.79 6.83
C PRO A 151 -7.41 11.78 7.81
N ARG A 152 -8.73 11.82 7.97
CA ARG A 152 -9.45 10.72 8.58
C ARG A 152 -9.63 9.66 7.52
N ARG A 153 -9.13 8.45 7.76
CA ARG A 153 -9.57 7.31 6.96
C ARG A 153 -11.04 7.06 7.30
N ASP A 154 -11.85 6.85 6.28
CA ASP A 154 -13.27 6.57 6.44
C ASP A 154 -13.46 5.45 7.47
N ASP A 155 -14.51 5.59 8.29
CA ASP A 155 -14.89 4.58 9.28
C ASP A 155 -14.90 3.21 8.58
N PRO A 156 -14.24 2.17 9.14
CA PRO A 156 -14.24 0.84 8.55
C PRO A 156 -15.65 0.34 8.22
N VAL A 157 -16.70 0.77 8.95
CA VAL A 157 -18.10 0.45 8.64
C VAL A 157 -18.53 1.10 7.31
N ILE A 158 -18.24 2.39 7.12
CA ILE A 158 -18.57 3.12 5.89
C ILE A 158 -17.81 2.53 4.70
N LEU A 159 -16.53 2.18 4.89
CA LEU A 159 -15.73 1.56 3.85
C LEU A 159 -16.26 0.18 3.47
N LEU A 160 -16.71 -0.62 4.45
CA LEU A 160 -17.33 -1.92 4.21
C LEU A 160 -18.62 -1.77 3.40
N GLU A 161 -19.51 -0.86 3.80
CA GLU A 161 -20.76 -0.59 3.07
C GLU A 161 -20.49 -0.16 1.61
N GLN A 162 -19.49 0.70 1.39
CA GLN A 162 -19.07 1.10 0.05
C GLN A 162 -18.56 -0.10 -0.77
N LYS A 163 -17.77 -0.98 -0.14
CA LYS A 163 -17.23 -2.18 -0.81
C LYS A 163 -18.31 -3.20 -1.13
N GLU A 164 -19.27 -3.39 -0.24
CA GLU A 164 -20.44 -4.23 -0.47
C GLU A 164 -21.27 -3.71 -1.66
N ARG A 165 -21.45 -2.38 -1.75
CA ARG A 165 -22.14 -1.76 -2.89
C ARG A 165 -21.40 -1.97 -4.21
N GLN A 166 -20.09 -1.73 -4.23
CA GLN A 166 -19.24 -1.98 -5.40
C GLN A 166 -19.31 -3.44 -5.84
N LEU A 167 -19.29 -4.37 -4.88
CA LEU A 167 -19.40 -5.80 -5.16
C LEU A 167 -20.75 -6.15 -5.79
N ALA A 168 -21.84 -5.58 -5.28
CA ALA A 168 -23.17 -5.78 -5.84
C ALA A 168 -23.29 -5.24 -7.28
N GLU A 169 -22.73 -4.06 -7.55
CA GLU A 169 -22.68 -3.47 -8.89
C GLU A 169 -21.90 -4.36 -9.86
N MET A 170 -20.70 -4.81 -9.47
CA MET A 170 -19.89 -5.72 -10.29
C MET A 170 -20.59 -7.06 -10.53
N GLN A 171 -21.31 -7.59 -9.54
CA GLN A 171 -22.10 -8.81 -9.72
C GLN A 171 -23.22 -8.63 -10.74
N GLN A 172 -23.91 -7.49 -10.72
CA GLN A 172 -24.93 -7.17 -11.73
C GLN A 172 -24.33 -7.04 -13.13
N GLU A 173 -23.17 -6.39 -13.27
CA GLU A 173 -22.45 -6.32 -14.54
C GLU A 173 -22.05 -7.70 -15.05
N LEU A 174 -21.54 -8.57 -14.16
CA LEU A 174 -21.19 -9.95 -14.52
C LEU A 174 -22.40 -10.76 -15.00
N ILE A 175 -23.57 -10.57 -14.40
CA ILE A 175 -24.82 -11.22 -14.84
C ILE A 175 -25.16 -10.77 -16.27
N LYS A 176 -25.15 -9.45 -16.53
CA LYS A 176 -25.42 -8.90 -17.86
C LYS A 176 -24.45 -9.42 -18.91
N VAL A 177 -23.15 -9.47 -18.59
CA VAL A 177 -22.13 -10.01 -19.49
C VAL A 177 -22.35 -11.51 -19.75
N ARG A 178 -22.73 -12.27 -18.72
CA ARG A 178 -23.05 -13.70 -18.89
C ARG A 178 -24.27 -13.93 -19.77
N GLU A 179 -25.35 -13.17 -19.56
CA GLU A 179 -26.55 -13.20 -20.39
C GLU A 179 -26.20 -12.86 -21.85
N TRP A 180 -25.45 -11.79 -22.06
CA TRP A 180 -24.99 -11.40 -23.39
C TRP A 180 -24.15 -12.49 -24.09
N ILE A 181 -23.23 -13.14 -23.37
CA ILE A 181 -22.45 -14.27 -23.90
C ILE A 181 -23.38 -15.45 -24.24
N GLN A 182 -24.36 -15.74 -23.39
CA GLN A 182 -25.29 -16.84 -23.59
C GLN A 182 -26.18 -16.61 -24.81
N ASP A 183 -26.75 -15.41 -24.94
CA ASP A 183 -27.56 -15.02 -26.09
C ASP A 183 -26.74 -15.15 -27.38
N ARG A 184 -25.51 -14.61 -27.39
CA ARG A 184 -24.62 -14.72 -28.54
C ARG A 184 -24.26 -16.15 -28.90
N ARG A 185 -24.07 -17.02 -27.91
CA ARG A 185 -23.88 -18.47 -28.14
C ARG A 185 -25.12 -19.10 -28.77
N THR A 186 -26.32 -18.77 -28.29
CA THR A 186 -27.55 -19.32 -28.86
C THR A 186 -27.79 -18.86 -30.29
N GLU A 187 -27.48 -17.61 -30.61
CA GLU A 187 -27.52 -17.09 -31.98
C GLU A 187 -26.59 -17.89 -32.89
N VAL A 188 -25.31 -18.00 -32.53
CA VAL A 188 -24.32 -18.78 -33.30
C VAL A 188 -24.76 -20.23 -33.49
N THR A 189 -25.36 -20.84 -32.46
CA THR A 189 -25.86 -22.22 -32.56
C THR A 189 -27.09 -22.33 -33.46
N LYS A 190 -27.99 -21.34 -33.45
CA LYS A 190 -29.16 -21.28 -34.34
C LYS A 190 -28.72 -21.07 -35.78
N ASP A 191 -27.80 -20.15 -36.02
CA ASP A 191 -27.23 -19.87 -37.34
C ASP A 191 -26.52 -21.11 -37.90
N ALA A 192 -25.73 -21.81 -37.07
CA ALA A 192 -25.09 -23.07 -37.47
C ALA A 192 -26.10 -24.17 -37.81
N LYS A 193 -27.20 -24.29 -37.05
CA LYS A 193 -28.28 -25.24 -37.34
C LYS A 193 -29.06 -24.88 -38.60
N ALA A 194 -29.33 -23.60 -38.83
CA ALA A 194 -30.00 -23.12 -40.03
C ALA A 194 -29.14 -23.42 -41.28
N LEU A 195 -27.84 -23.15 -41.20
CA LEU A 195 -26.89 -23.49 -42.28
C LEU A 195 -26.83 -24.99 -42.55
N SER A 196 -26.85 -25.82 -41.50
CA SER A 196 -26.89 -27.28 -41.64
C SER A 196 -28.17 -27.76 -42.33
N LEU A 197 -29.32 -27.22 -41.94
CA LEU A 197 -30.61 -27.59 -42.54
C LEU A 197 -30.69 -27.16 -44.02
N GLU A 198 -30.15 -25.99 -44.33
CA GLU A 198 -30.07 -25.46 -45.69
C GLU A 198 -29.12 -26.31 -46.55
N LEU A 199 -28.00 -26.76 -45.99
CA LEU A 199 -27.06 -27.67 -46.66
C LEU A 199 -27.68 -29.05 -46.91
N ASP A 200 -28.37 -29.63 -45.91
CA ASP A 200 -29.04 -30.92 -46.05
C ASP A 200 -30.13 -30.86 -47.13
N SER A 201 -30.88 -29.76 -47.21
CA SER A 201 -31.87 -29.53 -48.27
C SER A 201 -31.22 -29.38 -49.66
N PHE A 202 -29.98 -28.89 -49.73
CA PHE A 202 -29.25 -28.75 -51.00
C PHE A 202 -28.74 -30.12 -51.49
N VAL A 203 -28.25 -30.97 -50.58
CA VAL A 203 -27.79 -32.33 -50.89
C VAL A 203 -28.96 -33.21 -51.35
N GLU A 204 -30.11 -33.15 -50.69
CA GLU A 204 -31.32 -33.88 -51.12
C GLU A 204 -31.81 -33.43 -52.50
N ASN A 205 -31.65 -32.16 -52.86
CA ASN A 205 -32.02 -31.67 -54.19
C ASN A 205 -31.03 -32.10 -55.29
N ASP A 206 -29.74 -32.21 -54.98
CA ASP A 206 -28.69 -32.65 -55.93
C ASP A 206 -28.79 -34.16 -56.21
N GLU A 207 -29.04 -34.97 -55.17
CA GLU A 207 -29.28 -36.42 -55.33
C GLU A 207 -30.54 -36.71 -56.17
N ASN A 208 -31.60 -35.90 -56.04
CA ASN A 208 -32.80 -36.03 -56.87
C ASN A 208 -32.58 -35.61 -58.33
N LEU A 209 -31.66 -34.67 -58.58
CA LEU A 209 -31.26 -34.24 -59.93
C LEU A 209 -30.48 -35.34 -60.68
N ASP A 210 -29.57 -36.03 -59.99
CA ASP A 210 -28.81 -37.17 -60.56
C ASP A 210 -29.73 -38.36 -60.89
N ILE A 211 -30.71 -38.67 -60.03
CA ILE A 211 -31.69 -39.74 -60.26
C ILE A 211 -32.60 -39.43 -61.47
N MET A 212 -32.92 -38.15 -61.72
CA MET A 212 -33.70 -37.73 -62.90
C MET A 212 -32.90 -37.79 -64.22
N GLU A 213 -31.58 -37.56 -64.18
CA GLU A 213 -30.71 -37.73 -65.35
C GLU A 213 -30.52 -39.20 -65.74
N GLU A 214 -30.36 -40.10 -64.77
CA GLU A 214 -30.22 -41.54 -65.04
C GLU A 214 -31.51 -42.17 -65.61
N THR A 215 -32.67 -41.80 -65.06
CA THR A 215 -33.97 -42.27 -65.55
C THR A 215 -34.31 -41.75 -66.95
N SER A 216 -33.78 -40.59 -67.34
CA SER A 216 -33.92 -40.03 -68.68
C SER A 216 -33.02 -40.71 -69.72
N ARG A 217 -31.85 -41.24 -69.32
CA ARG A 217 -30.95 -42.01 -70.20
C ARG A 217 -31.39 -43.46 -70.43
N GLY A 218 -32.18 -44.05 -69.54
CA GLY A 218 -32.66 -45.44 -69.62
C GLY A 218 -33.85 -45.71 -70.57
N LYS A 219 -34.46 -44.69 -71.19
CA LYS A 219 -35.70 -44.84 -71.98
C LYS A 219 -35.51 -44.92 -73.51
N ARG A 220 -34.28 -44.97 -74.03
CA ARG A 220 -34.00 -45.26 -75.45
C ARG A 220 -33.50 -46.70 -75.58
N ILE A 221 -34.04 -47.44 -76.57
CA ILE A 221 -33.78 -48.86 -76.91
C ILE A 221 -34.70 -49.78 -76.10
N LYS A 222 -35.83 -50.26 -76.63
CA LYS A 222 -35.93 -51.23 -77.74
C LYS A 222 -37.21 -50.99 -78.57
N ARG A 223 -37.06 -50.80 -79.89
CA ARG A 223 -38.10 -51.02 -80.89
C ARG A 223 -37.73 -52.26 -81.71
N SER A 224 -38.71 -53.14 -81.89
CA SER A 224 -38.87 -54.10 -82.99
C SER A 224 -37.93 -55.32 -83.00
N PRO A 225 -38.34 -56.46 -83.59
CA PRO A 225 -38.91 -56.58 -84.93
C PRO A 225 -40.43 -56.39 -85.01
#